data_AF-A0A940SFV8-F1
#
_entry.id   AF-A0A940SFV8-F1
#
_cell.length_a   1.000
_cell.length_b   1.000
_cell.length_c   1.000
_cell.angle_alpha   90.00
_cell.angle_beta   90.00
_cell.angle_gamma   90.00
#
_symmetry.space_group_name_H-M   'P 1'
#
loop_
_entity.id
_entity.type
_entity.pdbx_description
1 polymer ?
#
loop_
_entity_poly.entity_id
_entity_poly.type
_entity_poly.pdbx_seq_one_letter_code
_entity_poly.pdbx_strand_id
1 'polypeptide(L)'
;MERWDIDRYRRPALVPCEIAPGGDDVLTIGVGDDAVDLSFEGVARDEVAEVVAQLMRPSSEIWTKLGDGACPAWVRALTVQLDALSLIEETDSGIDSVTSAAERAIALCAQVGQRLADVVERRFAMYKDTLAAVHQMLTDDERDAAPGAFPFADEADGNFAGNFAGNFALQAIYFQLAYARQNAPQLVIAWQRLLGEVFRHVCWFPVTAAARSRGHKDAVPENFRSVASLDPVDLETYLVSFAHFVEIAPLRVGRRMTSANTGRITQACSGLTLAARAERLLVKALDQLGSNAYASAALASNEITPLVKGLYIEQYHVTGRFVEILGPLLSRRLNRNLRARLFQYFQEEYGHEAFELATCVALGMNEADVRACVPLPLTALYIDAYTVLAHRMPTAFFASIMVTEGLRDQHSPVHAHIAALVENALQAGDIVAKHGETNDELNHPSLSRLFLADVAHVTAAEQRYSLEAALFMLEVNMRQLESVAFFYGDQKQLQFHGLHDGRRSLEV
;
A
#
# COMPACT_ATOMS: atom_id res chain seq x y z
N MET A 1 -32.42 -10.63 26.44
CA MET A 1 -32.00 -10.40 25.05
C MET A 1 -33.20 -10.74 24.19
N GLU A 2 -33.76 -9.78 23.48
CA GLU A 2 -34.79 -10.08 22.47
C GLU A 2 -34.18 -10.99 21.41
N ARG A 3 -34.93 -11.99 20.96
CA ARG A 3 -34.48 -12.93 19.93
C ARG A 3 -34.27 -12.13 18.64
N TRP A 4 -33.08 -12.20 18.05
CA TRP A 4 -32.87 -11.70 16.69
C TRP A 4 -33.69 -12.59 15.76
N ASP A 5 -34.55 -11.96 14.96
CA ASP A 5 -35.47 -12.63 14.03
C ASP A 5 -35.24 -12.01 12.65
N ILE A 6 -35.58 -12.75 11.60
CA ILE A 6 -35.29 -12.40 10.22
C ILE A 6 -35.89 -11.05 9.80
N ASP A 7 -37.00 -10.65 10.41
CA ASP A 7 -37.67 -9.37 10.15
C ASP A 7 -36.85 -8.16 10.69
N ARG A 8 -35.71 -8.37 11.35
CA ARG A 8 -34.80 -7.30 11.82
C ARG A 8 -33.72 -6.90 10.82
N TYR A 9 -33.44 -7.74 9.82
CA TYR A 9 -32.49 -7.41 8.78
C TYR A 9 -33.06 -6.31 7.88
N ARG A 10 -32.23 -5.31 7.53
CA ARG A 10 -32.63 -4.22 6.62
C ARG A 10 -32.38 -4.57 5.16
N ARG A 11 -31.32 -5.32 4.90
CA ARG A 11 -30.81 -5.79 3.60
C ARG A 11 -30.21 -7.20 3.77
N PRO A 12 -31.05 -8.20 4.10
CA PRO A 12 -30.59 -9.56 4.28
C PRO A 12 -30.05 -10.14 2.97
N ALA A 13 -29.01 -10.95 3.05
CA ALA A 13 -28.59 -11.84 1.97
C ALA A 13 -28.18 -13.21 2.54
N LEU A 14 -28.46 -14.27 1.79
CA LEU A 14 -27.86 -15.58 2.03
C LEU A 14 -26.36 -15.49 1.70
N VAL A 15 -25.50 -15.95 2.59
CA VAL A 15 -24.06 -16.04 2.36
C VAL A 15 -23.82 -16.79 1.04
N PRO A 16 -23.03 -16.25 0.09
CA PRO A 16 -22.81 -16.89 -1.19
C PRO A 16 -22.28 -18.33 -1.03
N CYS A 17 -22.99 -19.30 -1.59
CA CYS A 17 -22.63 -20.71 -1.48
C CYS A 17 -22.85 -21.47 -2.79
N GLU A 18 -22.18 -22.61 -2.96
CA GLU A 18 -22.47 -23.52 -4.07
C GLU A 18 -23.84 -24.17 -3.87
N ILE A 19 -24.52 -24.45 -4.98
CA ILE A 19 -25.80 -25.15 -4.99
C ILE A 19 -25.60 -26.43 -5.81
N ALA A 20 -25.77 -27.58 -5.15
CA ALA A 20 -25.57 -28.89 -5.76
C ALA A 20 -26.80 -29.80 -5.56
N PRO A 21 -27.07 -30.72 -6.49
CA PRO A 21 -28.12 -31.71 -6.31
C PRO A 21 -27.69 -32.79 -5.30
N GLY A 22 -28.44 -32.96 -4.20
CA GLY A 22 -28.21 -34.00 -3.19
C GLY A 22 -29.09 -35.25 -3.39
N GLY A 23 -30.13 -35.16 -4.23
CA GLY A 23 -31.11 -36.20 -4.55
C GLY A 23 -32.30 -35.65 -5.34
N ASP A 24 -33.38 -36.43 -5.51
CA ASP A 24 -34.61 -35.99 -6.21
C ASP A 24 -35.33 -34.85 -5.44
N ASP A 25 -35.31 -34.89 -4.10
CA ASP A 25 -35.99 -33.92 -3.19
C ASP A 25 -35.03 -33.24 -2.20
N VAL A 26 -33.73 -33.20 -2.52
CA VAL A 26 -32.69 -32.60 -1.66
C VAL A 26 -31.83 -31.64 -2.46
N LEU A 27 -31.65 -30.43 -1.92
CA LEU A 27 -30.74 -29.42 -2.42
C LEU A 27 -29.61 -29.22 -1.42
N THR A 28 -28.37 -29.50 -1.80
CA THR A 28 -27.21 -29.25 -0.95
C THR A 28 -26.69 -27.85 -1.23
N ILE A 29 -26.50 -27.06 -0.17
CA ILE A 29 -25.89 -25.73 -0.24
C ILE A 29 -24.57 -25.70 0.55
N GLY A 30 -23.53 -25.06 0.02
CA GLY A 30 -22.20 -25.03 0.64
C GLY A 30 -21.24 -26.10 0.11
N VAL A 31 -20.06 -26.21 0.72
CA VAL A 31 -18.96 -27.06 0.24
C VAL A 31 -18.31 -27.83 1.39
N GLY A 32 -18.00 -29.11 1.16
CA GLY A 32 -17.26 -29.93 2.11
C GLY A 32 -18.03 -30.20 3.40
N ASP A 33 -17.36 -30.06 4.55
CA ASP A 33 -17.95 -30.32 5.88
C ASP A 33 -18.97 -29.24 6.30
N ASP A 34 -18.99 -28.09 5.60
CA ASP A 34 -19.95 -27.00 5.83
C ASP A 34 -21.20 -27.10 4.94
N ALA A 35 -21.32 -28.17 4.14
CA ALA A 35 -22.47 -28.40 3.28
C ALA A 35 -23.74 -28.71 4.09
N VAL A 36 -24.84 -28.05 3.74
CA VAL A 36 -26.15 -28.21 4.38
C VAL A 36 -27.13 -28.76 3.37
N ASP A 37 -27.75 -29.88 3.69
CA ASP A 37 -28.82 -30.47 2.91
C ASP A 37 -30.18 -29.83 3.27
N LEU A 38 -30.78 -29.18 2.28
CA LEU A 38 -32.13 -28.64 2.36
C LEU A 38 -33.09 -29.70 1.82
N SER A 39 -33.92 -30.25 2.70
CA SER A 39 -35.01 -31.16 2.34
C SER A 39 -36.34 -30.41 2.28
N PHE A 40 -37.16 -30.68 1.27
CA PHE A 40 -38.43 -30.01 1.05
C PHE A 40 -39.48 -30.97 0.52
N GLU A 41 -40.75 -30.73 0.86
CA GLU A 41 -41.90 -31.54 0.42
C GLU A 41 -42.87 -30.67 -0.37
N GLY A 42 -43.32 -31.15 -1.53
CA GLY A 42 -44.36 -30.49 -2.33
C GLY A 42 -43.91 -29.26 -3.12
N VAL A 43 -42.60 -29.00 -3.21
CA VAL A 43 -42.00 -27.94 -4.04
C VAL A 43 -40.91 -28.57 -4.92
N ALA A 44 -40.84 -28.16 -6.19
CA ALA A 44 -39.82 -28.69 -7.09
C ALA A 44 -38.42 -28.22 -6.66
N ARG A 45 -37.42 -29.11 -6.69
CA ARG A 45 -36.03 -28.77 -6.35
C ARG A 45 -35.52 -27.55 -7.11
N ASP A 46 -35.82 -27.45 -8.40
CA ASP A 46 -35.34 -26.35 -9.25
C ASP A 46 -35.95 -25.00 -8.81
N GLU A 47 -37.18 -25.00 -8.28
CA GLU A 47 -37.80 -23.81 -7.68
C GLU A 47 -37.11 -23.42 -6.37
N VAL A 48 -36.78 -24.40 -5.52
CA VAL A 48 -36.01 -24.14 -4.29
C VAL A 48 -34.61 -23.61 -4.62
N ALA A 49 -33.94 -24.18 -5.62
CA ALA A 49 -32.64 -23.72 -6.09
C ALA A 49 -32.68 -22.27 -6.61
N GLU A 50 -33.73 -21.93 -7.36
CA GLU A 50 -33.94 -20.56 -7.83
C GLU A 50 -34.15 -19.58 -6.66
N VAL A 51 -34.99 -19.95 -5.69
CA VAL A 51 -35.21 -19.13 -4.48
C VAL A 51 -33.91 -18.95 -3.70
N VAL A 52 -33.15 -20.01 -3.46
CA VAL A 52 -31.84 -19.95 -2.78
C VAL A 52 -30.87 -19.03 -3.52
N ALA A 53 -30.77 -19.15 -4.85
CA ALA A 53 -29.92 -18.27 -5.66
C ALA A 53 -30.37 -16.80 -5.60
N GLN A 54 -31.67 -16.55 -5.55
CA GLN A 54 -32.24 -15.22 -5.38
C GLN A 54 -31.99 -14.65 -3.98
N LEU A 55 -32.03 -15.47 -2.93
CA LEU A 55 -31.74 -15.05 -1.55
C LEU A 55 -30.29 -14.58 -1.37
N MET A 56 -29.34 -15.04 -2.19
CA MET A 56 -27.95 -14.54 -2.19
C MET A 56 -27.80 -13.07 -2.65
N ARG A 57 -28.88 -12.47 -3.15
CA ARG A 57 -28.91 -11.08 -3.62
C ARG A 57 -29.75 -10.23 -2.67
N PRO A 58 -29.18 -9.26 -1.94
CA PRO A 58 -29.94 -8.42 -1.01
C PRO A 58 -30.99 -7.54 -1.70
N SER A 59 -30.83 -7.29 -3.00
CA SER A 59 -31.80 -6.57 -3.83
C SER A 59 -32.87 -7.44 -4.47
N SER A 60 -32.91 -8.76 -4.18
CA SER A 60 -33.90 -9.66 -4.75
C SER A 60 -35.31 -9.30 -4.30
N GLU A 61 -36.28 -9.43 -5.22
CA GLU A 61 -37.70 -9.26 -4.90
C GLU A 61 -38.19 -10.23 -3.81
N ILE A 62 -37.52 -11.37 -3.61
CA ILE A 62 -37.89 -12.32 -2.55
C ILE A 62 -37.75 -11.68 -1.17
N TRP A 63 -36.71 -10.88 -0.93
CA TRP A 63 -36.54 -10.20 0.35
C TRP A 63 -37.62 -9.15 0.59
N THR A 64 -37.99 -8.39 -0.44
CA THR A 64 -39.12 -7.45 -0.39
C THR A 64 -40.43 -8.19 -0.09
N LYS A 65 -40.73 -9.27 -0.82
CA LYS A 65 -41.94 -10.07 -0.62
C LYS A 65 -41.97 -10.78 0.74
N LEU A 66 -40.83 -11.17 1.30
CA LEU A 66 -40.72 -11.71 2.65
C LEU A 66 -41.11 -10.67 3.69
N GLY A 67 -40.56 -9.45 3.59
CA GLY A 67 -40.90 -8.32 4.48
C GLY A 67 -42.37 -7.92 4.40
N ASP A 68 -42.95 -7.96 3.20
CA ASP A 68 -44.36 -7.65 2.97
C ASP A 68 -45.32 -8.80 3.32
N GLY A 69 -44.80 -9.98 3.70
CA GLY A 69 -45.59 -11.18 3.99
C GLY A 69 -46.27 -11.80 2.76
N ALA A 70 -45.79 -11.47 1.55
CA ALA A 70 -46.33 -11.89 0.26
C ALA A 70 -45.69 -13.17 -0.30
N CYS A 71 -44.65 -13.71 0.35
CA CYS A 71 -44.01 -14.96 -0.05
C CYS A 71 -44.81 -16.22 0.33
N PRO A 72 -44.66 -17.33 -0.42
CA PRO A 72 -45.16 -18.63 0.01
C PRO A 72 -44.63 -19.01 1.41
N ALA A 73 -45.46 -19.70 2.20
CA ALA A 73 -45.12 -20.06 3.57
C ALA A 73 -43.81 -20.87 3.69
N TRP A 74 -43.51 -21.71 2.70
CA TRP A 74 -42.28 -22.51 2.67
C TRP A 74 -41.02 -21.66 2.51
N VAL A 75 -41.09 -20.52 1.79
CA VAL A 75 -39.95 -19.59 1.64
C VAL A 75 -39.64 -18.89 2.97
N ARG A 76 -40.69 -18.48 3.71
CA ARG A 76 -40.50 -17.93 5.07
C ARG A 76 -39.94 -18.98 6.03
N ALA A 77 -40.42 -20.22 5.96
CA ALA A 77 -39.87 -21.31 6.76
C ALA A 77 -38.40 -21.61 6.43
N LEU A 78 -38.05 -21.65 5.14
CA LEU A 78 -36.67 -21.83 4.68
C LEU A 78 -35.76 -20.73 5.21
N THR A 79 -36.15 -19.47 5.04
CA THR A 79 -35.31 -18.34 5.47
C THR A 79 -35.11 -18.26 6.99
N VAL A 80 -36.11 -18.59 7.80
CA VAL A 80 -35.95 -18.75 9.26
C VAL A 80 -34.97 -19.87 9.62
N GLN A 81 -34.96 -20.98 8.87
CA GLN A 81 -33.98 -22.05 9.09
C GLN A 81 -32.57 -21.64 8.68
N LEU A 82 -32.43 -20.94 7.55
CA LEU A 82 -31.13 -20.40 7.10
C LEU A 82 -30.56 -19.38 8.11
N ASP A 83 -31.41 -18.51 8.66
CA ASP A 83 -31.03 -17.58 9.74
C ASP A 83 -30.57 -18.32 11.01
N ALA A 84 -31.30 -19.36 11.41
CA ALA A 84 -30.95 -20.18 12.57
C ALA A 84 -29.59 -20.89 12.42
N LEU A 85 -29.16 -21.12 11.17
CA LEU A 85 -27.84 -21.66 10.82
C LEU A 85 -26.77 -20.57 10.64
N SER A 86 -27.10 -19.29 10.89
CA SER A 86 -26.22 -18.14 10.66
C SER A 86 -25.76 -17.99 9.21
N LEU A 87 -26.62 -18.40 8.26
CA LEU A 87 -26.34 -18.29 6.83
C LEU A 87 -26.92 -17.00 6.22
N ILE A 88 -27.60 -16.16 7.01
CA ILE A 88 -28.13 -14.87 6.56
C ILE A 88 -27.31 -13.75 7.21
N GLU A 89 -26.79 -12.86 6.36
CA GLU A 89 -26.00 -11.69 6.75
C GLU A 89 -26.70 -10.38 6.37
N GLU A 90 -26.32 -9.29 7.03
CA GLU A 90 -26.71 -7.92 6.69
C GLU A 90 -25.66 -7.33 5.76
N THR A 91 -25.99 -7.13 4.47
CA THR A 91 -25.00 -6.66 3.48
C THR A 91 -25.61 -5.76 2.42
N ASP A 92 -24.91 -4.67 2.09
CA ASP A 92 -25.20 -3.85 0.91
C ASP A 92 -24.72 -4.53 -0.39
N SER A 93 -23.92 -5.58 -0.25
CA SER A 93 -23.10 -6.19 -1.30
C SER A 93 -23.30 -7.71 -1.33
N GLY A 94 -24.25 -8.19 -2.13
CA GLY A 94 -24.42 -9.61 -2.42
C GLY A 94 -23.45 -10.14 -3.48
N ILE A 95 -23.70 -11.36 -3.96
CA ILE A 95 -22.84 -12.07 -4.94
C ILE A 95 -22.55 -11.25 -6.23
N ASP A 96 -23.51 -10.42 -6.66
CA ASP A 96 -23.35 -9.56 -7.85
C ASP A 96 -22.37 -8.41 -7.60
N SER A 97 -22.31 -7.86 -6.38
CA SER A 97 -21.35 -6.81 -6.00
C SER A 97 -19.92 -7.35 -5.94
N VAL A 98 -19.74 -8.56 -5.39
CA VAL A 98 -18.43 -9.25 -5.36
C VAL A 98 -17.93 -9.51 -6.77
N THR A 99 -18.81 -9.98 -7.65
CA THR A 99 -18.47 -10.22 -9.07
C THR A 99 -18.09 -8.92 -9.77
N SER A 100 -18.89 -7.86 -9.61
CA SER A 100 -18.62 -6.55 -10.21
C SER A 100 -17.32 -5.92 -9.69
N ALA A 101 -17.00 -6.07 -8.41
CA ALA A 101 -15.75 -5.59 -7.83
C ALA A 101 -14.53 -6.36 -8.37
N ALA A 102 -14.64 -7.69 -8.51
CA ALA A 102 -13.60 -8.51 -9.14
C ALA A 102 -13.38 -8.12 -10.61
N GLU A 103 -14.45 -7.89 -11.37
CA GLU A 103 -14.37 -7.41 -12.76
C GLU A 103 -13.68 -6.04 -12.85
N ARG A 104 -14.01 -5.10 -11.93
CA ARG A 104 -13.31 -3.80 -11.84
C ARG A 104 -11.82 -3.97 -11.54
N ALA A 105 -11.46 -4.83 -10.59
CA ALA A 105 -10.06 -5.10 -10.25
C ALA A 105 -9.29 -5.71 -11.44
N ILE A 106 -9.91 -6.64 -12.18
CA ILE A 106 -9.34 -7.21 -13.41
C ILE A 106 -9.16 -6.13 -14.48
N ALA A 107 -10.17 -5.29 -14.70
CA ALA A 107 -10.12 -4.20 -15.67
C ALA A 107 -9.01 -3.19 -15.34
N LEU A 108 -8.83 -2.86 -14.06
CA LEU A 108 -7.76 -1.97 -13.59
C LEU A 108 -6.38 -2.58 -13.83
N CYS A 109 -6.19 -3.88 -13.50
CA CYS A 109 -4.94 -4.59 -13.82
C CYS A 109 -4.64 -4.59 -15.32
N ALA A 110 -5.66 -4.80 -16.15
CA ALA A 110 -5.53 -4.77 -17.61
C ALA A 110 -5.17 -3.37 -18.12
N GLN A 111 -5.81 -2.32 -17.61
CA GLN A 111 -5.54 -0.94 -17.99
C GLN A 111 -4.10 -0.53 -17.68
N VAL A 112 -3.62 -0.80 -16.47
CA VAL A 112 -2.24 -0.48 -16.07
C VAL A 112 -1.23 -1.37 -16.80
N GLY A 113 -1.55 -2.67 -16.95
CA GLY A 113 -0.73 -3.62 -17.69
C GLY A 113 -0.52 -3.22 -19.14
N GLN A 114 -1.59 -2.76 -19.82
CA GLN A 114 -1.50 -2.27 -21.20
C GLN A 114 -0.60 -1.03 -21.31
N ARG A 115 -0.75 -0.06 -20.39
CA ARG A 115 0.11 1.15 -20.38
C ARG A 115 1.58 0.79 -20.25
N LEU A 116 1.91 -0.11 -19.31
CA LEU A 116 3.29 -0.58 -19.13
C LEU A 116 3.76 -1.35 -20.38
N ALA A 117 2.90 -2.18 -20.97
CA ALA A 117 3.21 -2.94 -22.17
C ALA A 117 3.57 -2.04 -23.36
N ASP A 118 2.85 -0.94 -23.55
CA ASP A 118 3.13 0.04 -24.61
C ASP A 118 4.52 0.69 -24.45
N VAL A 119 4.95 0.93 -23.21
CA VAL A 119 6.30 1.46 -22.91
C VAL A 119 7.37 0.40 -23.17
N VAL A 120 7.12 -0.83 -22.70
CA VAL A 120 8.03 -1.97 -22.83
C VAL A 120 8.22 -2.34 -24.30
N GLU A 121 7.15 -2.41 -25.09
CA GLU A 121 7.18 -2.82 -26.51
C GLU A 121 8.16 -1.96 -27.32
N ARG A 122 8.12 -0.64 -27.13
CA ARG A 122 9.00 0.32 -27.82
C ARG A 122 10.48 0.07 -27.57
N ARG A 123 10.84 -0.55 -26.44
CA ARG A 123 12.22 -0.74 -25.98
C ARG A 123 12.43 -2.15 -25.40
N PHE A 124 11.79 -3.17 -25.95
CA PHE A 124 11.70 -4.48 -25.31
C PHE A 124 13.04 -5.09 -24.89
N ALA A 125 14.07 -4.98 -25.74
CA ALA A 125 15.42 -5.47 -25.44
C ALA A 125 16.01 -4.90 -24.13
N MET A 126 15.67 -3.65 -23.78
CA MET A 126 16.10 -2.98 -22.55
C MET A 126 15.37 -3.52 -21.30
N TYR A 127 14.11 -3.92 -21.45
CA TYR A 127 13.26 -4.35 -20.34
C TYR A 127 13.33 -5.84 -20.05
N LYS A 128 13.77 -6.66 -21.02
CA LYS A 128 13.75 -8.13 -20.93
C LYS A 128 14.32 -8.68 -19.62
N ASP A 129 15.51 -8.23 -19.23
CA ASP A 129 16.15 -8.72 -18.00
C ASP A 129 15.44 -8.22 -16.74
N THR A 130 14.94 -6.97 -16.77
CA THR A 130 14.17 -6.38 -15.66
C THR A 130 12.88 -7.17 -15.44
N LEU A 131 12.14 -7.47 -16.51
CA LEU A 131 10.91 -8.24 -16.44
C LEU A 131 11.14 -9.67 -15.94
N ALA A 132 12.26 -10.30 -16.32
CA ALA A 132 12.64 -11.60 -15.79
C ALA A 132 12.92 -11.55 -14.29
N ALA A 133 13.68 -10.54 -13.82
CA ALA A 133 13.98 -10.35 -12.41
C ALA A 133 12.71 -10.10 -11.58
N VAL A 134 11.83 -9.20 -12.03
CA VAL A 134 10.56 -8.89 -11.36
C VAL A 134 9.64 -10.10 -11.33
N HIS A 135 9.52 -10.85 -12.43
CA HIS A 135 8.76 -12.10 -12.45
C HIS A 135 9.31 -13.11 -11.43
N GLN A 136 10.62 -13.29 -11.38
CA GLN A 136 11.26 -14.17 -10.41
C GLN A 136 10.93 -13.73 -8.98
N MET A 137 11.06 -12.44 -8.65
CA MET A 137 10.69 -11.90 -7.34
C MET A 137 9.25 -12.25 -6.95
N LEU A 138 8.29 -12.09 -7.87
CA LEU A 138 6.87 -12.40 -7.63
C LEU A 138 6.58 -13.90 -7.47
N THR A 139 7.44 -14.77 -8.01
CA THR A 139 7.24 -16.22 -7.98
C THR A 139 8.02 -16.96 -6.91
N ASP A 140 9.07 -16.34 -6.39
CA ASP A 140 9.88 -16.89 -5.30
C ASP A 140 9.05 -16.81 -4.00
N ASP A 141 8.92 -17.92 -3.29
CA ASP A 141 8.23 -17.93 -1.99
C ASP A 141 9.25 -17.59 -0.90
N GLU A 142 9.51 -16.29 -0.70
CA GLU A 142 10.49 -15.81 0.30
C GLU A 142 9.98 -15.91 1.75
N ARG A 143 8.90 -16.66 2.03
CA ARG A 143 8.33 -16.75 3.38
C ARG A 143 9.33 -17.26 4.45
N ASP A 144 10.41 -17.94 4.06
CA ASP A 144 11.35 -18.58 5.01
C ASP A 144 12.85 -18.33 4.79
N ALA A 145 13.27 -17.60 3.75
CA ALA A 145 14.68 -17.23 3.60
C ALA A 145 14.90 -15.81 4.14
N ALA A 146 15.97 -15.58 4.89
CA ALA A 146 16.45 -14.24 5.20
C ALA A 146 17.53 -13.83 4.18
N PRO A 147 17.21 -13.50 2.91
CA PRO A 147 18.15 -12.76 2.10
C PRO A 147 18.35 -11.39 2.75
N GLY A 148 19.54 -10.82 2.59
CA GLY A 148 19.85 -9.50 3.16
C GLY A 148 18.78 -8.46 2.80
N ALA A 149 18.58 -7.46 3.65
CA ALA A 149 17.54 -6.44 3.46
C ALA A 149 17.65 -5.65 2.15
N PHE A 150 18.83 -5.67 1.53
CA PHE A 150 19.17 -4.99 0.29
C PHE A 150 19.78 -5.96 -0.73
N PRO A 151 18.97 -6.83 -1.37
CA PRO A 151 19.48 -7.80 -2.35
C PRO A 151 20.08 -7.17 -3.61
N PHE A 152 19.93 -5.84 -3.78
CA PHE A 152 20.48 -5.07 -4.89
C PHE A 152 21.58 -4.09 -4.45
N ALA A 153 22.08 -4.12 -3.20
CA ALA A 153 23.10 -3.17 -2.73
C ALA A 153 24.52 -3.51 -3.18
N ASP A 154 24.90 -4.80 -3.22
CA ASP A 154 26.27 -5.24 -3.50
C ASP A 154 26.37 -6.15 -4.74
N GLU A 155 27.54 -6.14 -5.40
CA GLU A 155 27.84 -7.01 -6.56
C GLU A 155 28.05 -8.48 -6.19
N ALA A 156 28.21 -8.81 -4.90
CA ALA A 156 28.76 -10.10 -4.46
C ALA A 156 27.77 -11.09 -3.81
N ASP A 157 26.60 -10.64 -3.33
CA ASP A 157 25.69 -11.49 -2.54
C ASP A 157 24.23 -11.39 -3.02
N GLY A 158 23.73 -12.46 -3.65
CA GLY A 158 22.31 -12.64 -3.95
C GLY A 158 22.01 -13.31 -5.30
N ASN A 159 20.81 -13.90 -5.44
CA ASN A 159 20.31 -14.49 -6.70
C ASN A 159 20.20 -13.46 -7.85
N PHE A 160 20.23 -12.16 -7.53
CA PHE A 160 20.13 -11.04 -8.47
C PHE A 160 21.43 -10.24 -8.61
N ALA A 161 22.53 -10.69 -7.99
CA ALA A 161 23.84 -10.04 -8.04
C ALA A 161 24.37 -9.98 -9.49
N GLY A 162 24.98 -8.84 -9.87
CA GLY A 162 25.48 -8.57 -11.22
C GLY A 162 24.90 -7.30 -11.84
N ASN A 163 24.26 -7.41 -13.02
CA ASN A 163 23.76 -6.27 -13.82
C ASN A 163 22.73 -5.35 -13.11
N PHE A 164 22.23 -5.75 -11.95
CA PHE A 164 21.24 -5.01 -11.16
C PHE A 164 21.78 -4.44 -9.84
N ALA A 165 23.08 -4.56 -9.57
CA ALA A 165 23.68 -3.91 -8.42
C ALA A 165 23.45 -2.38 -8.47
N GLY A 166 23.02 -1.80 -7.35
CA GLY A 166 22.65 -0.39 -7.23
C GLY A 166 21.31 -0.01 -7.88
N ASN A 167 20.46 -0.98 -8.26
CA ASN A 167 19.16 -0.69 -8.86
C ASN A 167 18.10 -0.30 -7.81
N PHE A 168 17.94 1.01 -7.61
CA PHE A 168 16.95 1.60 -6.71
C PHE A 168 15.52 1.13 -7.02
N ALA A 169 15.14 1.05 -8.29
CA ALA A 169 13.76 0.70 -8.65
C ALA A 169 13.44 -0.77 -8.35
N LEU A 170 14.38 -1.68 -8.59
CA LEU A 170 14.22 -3.08 -8.18
C LEU A 170 14.24 -3.23 -6.66
N GLN A 171 15.07 -2.45 -5.96
CA GLN A 171 15.04 -2.38 -4.49
C GLN A 171 13.70 -1.84 -3.98
N ALA A 172 13.10 -0.86 -4.66
CA ALA A 172 11.77 -0.34 -4.34
C ALA A 172 10.69 -1.42 -4.50
N ILE A 173 10.67 -2.13 -5.64
CA ILE A 173 9.76 -3.28 -5.86
C ILE A 173 9.97 -4.34 -4.77
N TYR A 174 11.22 -4.59 -4.36
CA TYR A 174 11.51 -5.53 -3.29
C TYR A 174 10.88 -5.12 -1.95
N PHE A 175 10.96 -3.84 -1.57
CA PHE A 175 10.28 -3.32 -0.38
C PHE A 175 8.75 -3.40 -0.51
N GLN A 176 8.17 -3.00 -1.64
CA GLN A 176 6.71 -3.09 -1.83
C GLN A 176 6.22 -4.54 -1.85
N LEU A 177 7.02 -5.47 -2.38
CA LEU A 177 6.71 -6.90 -2.34
C LEU A 177 6.84 -7.50 -0.94
N ALA A 178 7.85 -7.08 -0.19
CA ALA A 178 7.99 -7.43 1.22
C ALA A 178 6.79 -6.94 2.05
N TYR A 179 6.31 -5.73 1.78
CA TYR A 179 5.10 -5.16 2.35
C TYR A 179 3.86 -5.97 1.96
N ALA A 180 3.64 -6.17 0.65
CA ALA A 180 2.46 -6.85 0.11
C ALA A 180 2.33 -8.27 0.67
N ARG A 181 3.41 -9.06 0.69
CA ARG A 181 3.37 -10.43 1.24
C ARG A 181 2.92 -10.47 2.71
N GLN A 182 3.23 -9.44 3.49
CA GLN A 182 2.94 -9.39 4.91
C GLN A 182 1.56 -8.80 5.21
N ASN A 183 1.17 -7.74 4.51
CA ASN A 183 0.01 -6.92 4.88
C ASN A 183 -1.15 -7.00 3.87
N ALA A 184 -0.87 -7.29 2.60
CA ALA A 184 -1.87 -7.31 1.53
C ALA A 184 -1.47 -8.33 0.42
N PRO A 185 -1.46 -9.65 0.72
CA PRO A 185 -0.93 -10.67 -0.18
C PRO A 185 -1.67 -10.75 -1.53
N GLN A 186 -2.91 -10.25 -1.58
CA GLN A 186 -3.72 -10.13 -2.79
C GLN A 186 -3.08 -9.19 -3.83
N LEU A 187 -2.25 -8.23 -3.41
CA LEU A 187 -1.48 -7.39 -4.34
C LEU A 187 -0.50 -8.21 -5.19
N VAL A 188 0.05 -9.30 -4.66
CA VAL A 188 0.95 -10.18 -5.43
C VAL A 188 0.20 -10.82 -6.59
N ILE A 189 -1.06 -11.21 -6.38
CA ILE A 189 -1.95 -11.75 -7.43
C ILE A 189 -2.20 -10.68 -8.49
N ALA A 190 -2.51 -9.45 -8.06
CA ALA A 190 -2.76 -8.33 -8.95
C ALA A 190 -1.52 -7.98 -9.82
N TRP A 191 -0.32 -7.94 -9.23
CA TRP A 191 0.92 -7.69 -9.96
C TRP A 191 1.30 -8.83 -10.92
N GLN A 192 1.07 -10.10 -10.54
CA GLN A 192 1.25 -11.24 -11.43
C GLN A 192 0.31 -11.14 -12.64
N ARG A 193 -0.95 -10.73 -12.44
CA ARG A 193 -1.90 -10.51 -13.54
C ARG A 193 -1.44 -9.38 -14.45
N LEU A 194 -1.09 -8.22 -13.89
CA LEU A 194 -0.57 -7.06 -14.63
C LEU A 194 0.62 -7.46 -15.50
N LEU A 195 1.61 -8.16 -14.92
CA LEU A 195 2.78 -8.62 -15.65
C LEU A 195 2.43 -9.66 -16.74
N GLY A 196 1.41 -10.49 -16.49
CA GLY A 196 0.84 -11.39 -17.50
C GLY A 196 0.24 -10.68 -18.71
N GLU A 197 -0.39 -9.51 -18.52
CA GLU A 197 -0.84 -8.65 -19.63
C GLU A 197 0.34 -8.15 -20.46
N VAL A 198 1.40 -7.67 -19.79
CA VAL A 198 2.63 -7.22 -20.46
C VAL A 198 3.24 -8.33 -21.30
N PHE A 199 3.40 -9.54 -20.74
CA PHE A 199 3.96 -10.69 -21.46
C PHE A 199 3.14 -11.11 -22.69
N ARG A 200 1.80 -11.09 -22.57
CA ARG A 200 0.92 -11.37 -23.70
C ARG A 200 1.06 -10.33 -24.80
N HIS A 201 1.09 -9.05 -24.44
CA HIS A 201 1.21 -7.95 -25.40
C HIS A 201 2.54 -7.99 -26.17
N VAL A 202 3.66 -8.22 -25.48
CA VAL A 202 5.00 -8.26 -26.11
C VAL A 202 5.38 -9.62 -26.70
N CYS A 203 4.45 -10.59 -26.70
CA CYS A 203 4.66 -11.96 -27.18
C CYS A 203 5.90 -12.66 -26.59
N TRP A 204 6.21 -12.40 -25.32
CA TRP A 204 7.37 -13.00 -24.64
C TRP A 204 7.05 -13.36 -23.19
N PHE A 205 7.48 -14.57 -22.80
CA PHE A 205 7.41 -15.06 -21.44
C PHE A 205 8.82 -15.45 -20.96
N PRO A 206 9.18 -15.15 -19.69
CA PRO A 206 10.42 -15.67 -19.14
C PRO A 206 10.38 -17.20 -19.09
N VAL A 207 11.54 -17.85 -19.21
CA VAL A 207 11.66 -19.33 -19.26
C VAL A 207 10.97 -19.99 -18.06
N THR A 208 11.05 -19.35 -16.89
CA THR A 208 10.40 -19.79 -15.65
C THR A 208 8.86 -19.69 -15.70
N ALA A 209 8.30 -18.74 -16.44
CA ALA A 209 6.84 -18.62 -16.65
C ALA A 209 6.31 -19.68 -17.63
N ALA A 210 7.06 -19.93 -18.72
CA ALA A 210 6.64 -20.86 -19.79
C ALA A 210 6.48 -22.32 -19.32
N ALA A 211 7.15 -22.70 -18.23
CA ALA A 211 7.00 -24.03 -17.61
C ALA A 211 5.74 -24.15 -16.75
N ARG A 212 5.29 -23.05 -16.11
CA ARG A 212 4.11 -23.04 -15.21
C ARG A 212 2.79 -22.78 -15.96
N SER A 213 2.83 -22.04 -17.07
CA SER A 213 1.62 -21.71 -17.86
C SER A 213 1.00 -22.90 -18.60
N ARG A 214 1.69 -24.04 -18.72
CA ARG A 214 1.12 -25.25 -19.34
C ARG A 214 0.13 -26.02 -18.45
N GLY A 215 -0.03 -25.63 -17.18
CA GLY A 215 -0.89 -26.35 -16.21
C GLY A 215 -1.96 -25.50 -15.52
N HIS A 216 -1.94 -24.17 -15.62
CA HIS A 216 -2.98 -23.30 -15.05
C HIS A 216 -3.93 -22.85 -16.15
N LYS A 217 -5.08 -23.53 -16.25
CA LYS A 217 -6.27 -22.91 -16.85
C LYS A 217 -6.53 -21.62 -16.09
N ASP A 218 -6.69 -20.54 -16.83
CA ASP A 218 -7.31 -19.27 -16.43
C ASP A 218 -8.19 -19.36 -15.16
N ALA A 219 -7.57 -19.28 -13.97
CA ALA A 219 -8.25 -19.19 -12.68
C ALA A 219 -8.66 -17.72 -12.42
N VAL A 220 -9.37 -17.14 -13.39
CA VAL A 220 -9.42 -15.68 -13.62
C VAL A 220 -10.37 -14.92 -12.69
N PRO A 221 -11.59 -15.41 -12.33
CA PRO A 221 -12.49 -14.64 -11.48
C PRO A 221 -12.38 -14.93 -9.97
N GLU A 222 -12.21 -16.19 -9.56
CA GLU A 222 -12.29 -16.58 -8.14
C GLU A 222 -11.14 -16.01 -7.30
N ASN A 223 -9.91 -16.10 -7.79
CA ASN A 223 -8.74 -15.50 -7.13
C ASN A 223 -8.88 -13.97 -7.01
N PHE A 224 -9.56 -13.34 -7.98
CA PHE A 224 -9.79 -11.90 -7.99
C PHE A 224 -10.90 -11.43 -7.06
N ARG A 225 -11.73 -12.32 -6.53
CA ARG A 225 -12.65 -11.97 -5.42
C ARG A 225 -11.88 -11.52 -4.17
N SER A 226 -10.74 -12.14 -3.90
CA SER A 226 -9.87 -11.71 -2.79
C SER A 226 -9.19 -10.37 -3.08
N VAL A 227 -8.76 -10.13 -4.32
CA VAL A 227 -8.21 -8.82 -4.74
C VAL A 227 -9.25 -7.72 -4.59
N ALA A 228 -10.52 -8.02 -4.90
CA ALA A 228 -11.64 -7.10 -4.79
C ALA A 228 -12.00 -6.72 -3.34
N SER A 229 -11.43 -7.39 -2.33
CA SER A 229 -11.60 -7.01 -0.92
C SER A 229 -10.62 -5.91 -0.48
N LEU A 230 -9.64 -5.56 -1.31
CA LEU A 230 -8.76 -4.42 -1.05
C LEU A 230 -9.52 -3.12 -1.27
N ASP A 231 -9.11 -2.05 -0.58
CA ASP A 231 -9.60 -0.72 -0.89
C ASP A 231 -9.27 -0.36 -2.35
N PRO A 232 -10.22 0.16 -3.15
CA PRO A 232 -9.98 0.47 -4.56
C PRO A 232 -8.86 1.49 -4.80
N VAL A 233 -8.70 2.48 -3.91
CA VAL A 233 -7.64 3.50 -3.99
C VAL A 233 -6.29 2.85 -3.70
N ASP A 234 -6.22 1.95 -2.72
CA ASP A 234 -5.00 1.18 -2.45
C ASP A 234 -4.64 0.26 -3.63
N LEU A 235 -5.60 -0.47 -4.19
CA LEU A 235 -5.35 -1.32 -5.36
C LEU A 235 -4.78 -0.51 -6.53
N GLU A 236 -5.38 0.65 -6.84
CA GLU A 236 -4.86 1.55 -7.88
C GLU A 236 -3.45 2.04 -7.55
N THR A 237 -3.22 2.50 -6.31
CA THR A 237 -1.92 2.98 -5.81
C THR A 237 -0.83 1.95 -6.06
N TYR A 238 -1.06 0.70 -5.66
CA TYR A 238 -0.06 -0.36 -5.78
C TYR A 238 0.14 -0.84 -7.22
N LEU A 239 -0.89 -0.80 -8.07
CA LEU A 239 -0.73 -1.13 -9.50
C LEU A 239 0.09 -0.06 -10.22
N VAL A 240 -0.22 1.22 -10.00
CA VAL A 240 0.51 2.35 -10.60
C VAL A 240 1.94 2.40 -10.08
N SER A 241 2.15 2.23 -8.78
CA SER A 241 3.48 2.20 -8.16
C SER A 241 4.35 1.07 -8.72
N PHE A 242 3.80 -0.14 -8.82
CA PHE A 242 4.51 -1.28 -9.39
C PHE A 242 4.90 -1.03 -10.86
N ALA A 243 3.95 -0.56 -11.68
CA ALA A 243 4.23 -0.25 -13.07
C ALA A 243 5.31 0.83 -13.23
N HIS A 244 5.25 1.88 -12.41
CA HIS A 244 6.25 2.94 -12.39
C HIS A 244 7.66 2.40 -12.11
N PHE A 245 7.82 1.57 -11.07
CA PHE A 245 9.15 1.05 -10.75
C PHE A 245 9.66 0.04 -11.79
N VAL A 246 8.78 -0.75 -12.43
CA VAL A 246 9.18 -1.61 -13.56
C VAL A 246 9.63 -0.75 -14.75
N GLU A 247 8.92 0.34 -15.03
CA GLU A 247 9.24 1.28 -16.11
C GLU A 247 10.61 1.95 -15.90
N ILE A 248 10.91 2.45 -14.70
CA ILE A 248 12.16 3.18 -14.47
C ILE A 248 13.37 2.27 -14.22
N ALA A 249 13.18 0.99 -13.88
CA ALA A 249 14.25 0.08 -13.48
C ALA A 249 15.40 -0.09 -14.48
N PRO A 250 15.19 -0.16 -15.80
CA PRO A 250 16.32 -0.22 -16.73
C PRO A 250 16.92 1.16 -17.05
N LEU A 251 16.25 2.25 -16.66
CA LEU A 251 16.69 3.62 -16.94
C LEU A 251 17.79 4.05 -15.96
N ARG A 252 18.58 5.06 -16.36
CA ARG A 252 19.64 5.62 -15.51
C ARG A 252 19.10 6.11 -14.16
N VAL A 253 17.88 6.67 -14.15
CA VAL A 253 17.24 7.14 -12.92
C VAL A 253 16.90 5.98 -11.97
N GLY A 254 16.51 4.81 -12.48
CA GLY A 254 16.27 3.62 -11.67
C GLY A 254 17.54 2.91 -11.18
N ARG A 255 18.67 3.09 -11.86
CA ARG A 255 19.96 2.41 -11.57
C ARG A 255 20.93 3.19 -10.66
N ARG A 256 20.44 4.18 -9.92
CA ARG A 256 21.25 4.95 -8.98
C ARG A 256 20.70 4.77 -7.58
N MET A 257 21.53 4.31 -6.65
CA MET A 257 21.19 4.22 -5.24
C MET A 257 22.36 4.74 -4.40
N THR A 258 22.05 5.55 -3.41
CA THR A 258 22.97 6.17 -2.46
C THR A 258 23.49 5.05 -1.57
N SER A 259 24.80 4.94 -1.51
CA SER A 259 25.47 3.87 -0.79
C SER A 259 26.71 4.40 -0.08
N ALA A 260 27.18 3.63 0.89
CA ALA A 260 28.43 3.88 1.57
C ALA A 260 29.13 2.56 1.88
N ASN A 261 30.45 2.61 2.07
CA ASN A 261 31.22 1.43 2.45
C ASN A 261 30.97 1.07 3.92
N THR A 262 29.87 0.38 4.18
CA THR A 262 29.47 -0.16 5.49
C THR A 262 30.23 -1.45 5.84
N GLY A 263 30.84 -2.13 4.86
CA GLY A 263 31.59 -3.38 5.02
C GLY A 263 32.78 -3.29 5.99
N ARG A 264 33.25 -2.09 6.33
CA ARG A 264 34.30 -1.87 7.34
C ARG A 264 33.83 -2.06 8.78
N ILE A 265 32.53 -2.16 9.01
CA ILE A 265 31.96 -2.34 10.36
C ILE A 265 32.06 -3.82 10.75
N THR A 266 32.95 -4.12 11.68
CA THR A 266 33.23 -5.49 12.13
C THR A 266 32.92 -5.74 13.60
N GLN A 267 32.66 -4.69 14.38
CA GLN A 267 32.41 -4.77 15.82
C GLN A 267 31.00 -4.30 16.17
N ALA A 268 30.40 -4.93 17.17
CA ALA A 268 29.14 -4.50 17.75
C ALA A 268 29.27 -3.11 18.41
N CYS A 269 28.15 -2.39 18.55
CA CYS A 269 28.11 -1.11 19.24
C CYS A 269 26.80 -0.93 20.04
N SER A 270 26.67 0.20 20.75
CA SER A 270 25.41 0.62 21.35
C SER A 270 24.50 1.30 20.32
N GLY A 271 23.19 1.36 20.57
CA GLY A 271 22.26 2.09 19.70
C GLY A 271 22.64 3.57 19.54
N LEU A 272 23.10 4.24 20.59
CA LEU A 272 23.59 5.63 20.48
C LEU A 272 24.79 5.77 19.54
N THR A 273 25.68 4.78 19.50
CA THR A 273 26.80 4.77 18.56
C THR A 273 26.30 4.59 17.12
N LEU A 274 25.27 3.75 16.91
CA LEU A 274 24.59 3.62 15.63
C LEU A 274 23.94 4.95 15.21
N ALA A 275 23.17 5.60 16.10
CA ALA A 275 22.52 6.89 15.82
C ALA A 275 23.54 7.94 15.35
N ALA A 276 24.64 8.10 16.10
CA ALA A 276 25.68 9.06 15.75
C ALA A 276 26.40 8.72 14.43
N ARG A 277 26.48 7.44 14.06
CA ARG A 277 27.02 7.02 12.75
C ARG A 277 26.04 7.33 11.63
N ALA A 278 24.75 7.07 11.82
CA ALA A 278 23.70 7.38 10.88
C ALA A 278 23.64 8.88 10.60
N GLU A 279 23.62 9.73 11.64
CA GLU A 279 23.63 11.19 11.48
C GLU A 279 24.81 11.69 10.64
N ARG A 280 26.04 11.30 10.98
CA ARG A 280 27.23 11.70 10.20
C ARG A 280 27.17 11.21 8.76
N LEU A 281 26.63 10.02 8.56
CA LEU A 281 26.50 9.41 7.25
C LEU A 281 25.47 10.17 6.39
N LEU A 282 24.29 10.47 6.95
CA LEU A 282 23.22 11.16 6.27
C LEU A 282 23.55 12.62 5.97
N VAL A 283 24.20 13.34 6.90
CA VAL A 283 24.69 14.71 6.64
C VAL A 283 25.64 14.70 5.44
N LYS A 284 26.61 13.78 5.43
CA LYS A 284 27.55 13.66 4.32
C LYS A 284 26.83 13.29 3.01
N ALA A 285 25.84 12.42 3.06
CA ALA A 285 25.08 12.01 1.88
C ALA A 285 24.22 13.16 1.34
N LEU A 286 23.55 13.93 2.21
CA LEU A 286 22.83 15.15 1.86
C LEU A 286 23.74 16.18 1.18
N ASP A 287 24.93 16.43 1.72
CA ASP A 287 25.92 17.33 1.11
C ASP A 287 26.32 16.88 -0.30
N GLN A 288 26.40 15.56 -0.53
CA GLN A 288 26.75 14.98 -1.84
C GLN A 288 25.60 15.01 -2.84
N LEU A 289 24.37 14.80 -2.37
CA LEU A 289 23.16 14.84 -3.21
C LEU A 289 22.79 16.28 -3.59
N GLY A 290 23.06 17.25 -2.71
CA GLY A 290 22.74 18.65 -2.92
C GLY A 290 21.25 18.95 -2.80
N SER A 291 20.84 20.13 -3.28
CA SER A 291 19.43 20.54 -3.31
C SER A 291 18.65 19.75 -4.36
N ASN A 292 17.38 19.44 -4.07
CA ASN A 292 16.47 18.82 -5.04
C ASN A 292 15.63 19.85 -5.81
N ALA A 293 14.96 19.38 -6.86
CA ALA A 293 14.13 20.21 -7.73
C ALA A 293 12.95 20.87 -6.98
N TYR A 294 12.35 20.16 -6.01
CA TYR A 294 11.27 20.69 -5.18
C TYR A 294 11.73 21.86 -4.34
N ALA A 295 12.80 21.69 -3.57
CA ALA A 295 13.38 22.72 -2.72
C ALA A 295 13.65 24.00 -3.52
N SER A 296 14.24 23.84 -4.72
CA SER A 296 14.56 24.96 -5.61
C SER A 296 13.30 25.68 -6.11
N ALA A 297 12.29 24.93 -6.54
CA ALA A 297 11.03 25.47 -7.05
C ALA A 297 10.17 26.10 -5.94
N ALA A 298 10.12 25.48 -4.76
CA ALA A 298 9.39 25.97 -3.59
C ALA A 298 9.97 27.30 -3.09
N LEU A 299 11.29 27.41 -2.95
CA LEU A 299 11.96 28.65 -2.54
C LEU A 299 11.81 29.78 -3.58
N ALA A 300 11.63 29.44 -4.85
CA ALA A 300 11.37 30.43 -5.90
C ALA A 300 9.90 30.88 -5.96
N SER A 301 8.99 30.17 -5.28
CA SER A 301 7.56 30.47 -5.28
C SER A 301 7.23 31.55 -4.26
N ASN A 302 6.38 32.52 -4.64
CA ASN A 302 5.92 33.59 -3.74
C ASN A 302 4.42 33.49 -3.44
N GLU A 303 3.76 32.42 -3.88
CA GLU A 303 2.33 32.22 -3.75
C GLU A 303 1.99 30.72 -3.58
N ILE A 304 0.76 30.43 -3.16
CA ILE A 304 0.28 29.05 -3.05
C ILE A 304 -0.01 28.50 -4.45
N THR A 305 0.96 27.78 -5.00
CA THR A 305 0.89 27.09 -6.30
C THR A 305 0.44 25.63 -6.14
N PRO A 306 0.07 24.93 -7.24
CA PRO A 306 -0.14 23.48 -7.21
C PRO A 306 1.06 22.70 -6.66
N LEU A 307 2.30 23.18 -6.83
CA LEU A 307 3.49 22.60 -6.21
C LEU A 307 3.39 22.53 -4.67
N VAL A 308 2.96 23.62 -4.03
CA VAL A 308 2.79 23.69 -2.57
C VAL A 308 1.64 22.80 -2.14
N LYS A 309 0.50 22.87 -2.85
CA LYS A 309 -0.67 22.01 -2.56
C LYS A 309 -0.34 20.52 -2.71
N GLY A 310 0.43 20.18 -3.73
CA GLY A 310 0.89 18.81 -3.99
C GLY A 310 1.66 18.21 -2.83
N LEU A 311 2.53 18.99 -2.16
CA LEU A 311 3.24 18.50 -0.98
C LEU A 311 2.27 18.08 0.14
N TYR A 312 1.26 18.90 0.44
CA TYR A 312 0.26 18.58 1.48
C TYR A 312 -0.61 17.37 1.12
N ILE A 313 -0.91 17.16 -0.16
CA ILE A 313 -1.59 15.93 -0.62
C ILE A 313 -0.74 14.70 -0.32
N GLU A 314 0.56 14.75 -0.64
CA GLU A 314 1.45 13.61 -0.35
C GLU A 314 1.65 13.41 1.17
N GLN A 315 1.72 14.50 1.95
CA GLN A 315 1.80 14.43 3.42
C GLN A 315 0.54 13.85 4.05
N TYR A 316 -0.65 14.16 3.53
CA TYR A 316 -1.91 13.54 3.93
C TYR A 316 -1.85 12.01 3.78
N HIS A 317 -1.30 11.51 2.67
CA HIS A 317 -1.14 10.07 2.47
C HIS A 317 -0.13 9.43 3.45
N VAL A 318 0.96 10.13 3.76
CA VAL A 318 1.97 9.64 4.73
C VAL A 318 1.38 9.59 6.14
N THR A 319 0.76 10.68 6.60
CA THR A 319 0.17 10.78 7.95
C THR A 319 -0.99 9.81 8.14
N GLY A 320 -1.84 9.65 7.11
CA GLY A 320 -2.93 8.66 7.11
C GLY A 320 -2.48 7.21 7.32
N ARG A 321 -1.21 6.92 7.04
CA ARG A 321 -0.62 5.58 7.20
C ARG A 321 0.49 5.53 8.26
N PHE A 322 0.68 6.59 9.03
CA PHE A 322 1.73 6.64 10.04
C PHE A 322 1.51 5.62 11.17
N VAL A 323 0.26 5.45 11.57
CA VAL A 323 -0.15 4.43 12.54
C VAL A 323 0.16 3.01 12.06
N GLU A 324 0.08 2.78 10.75
CA GLU A 324 0.41 1.50 10.12
C GLU A 324 1.92 1.25 10.15
N ILE A 325 2.72 2.28 9.90
CA ILE A 325 4.18 2.24 10.00
C ILE A 325 4.62 1.82 11.42
N LEU A 326 3.99 2.36 12.47
CA LEU A 326 4.34 2.07 13.85
C LEU A 326 3.78 0.75 14.39
N GLY A 327 2.66 0.27 13.85
CA GLY A 327 1.95 -0.94 14.30
C GLY A 327 2.86 -2.16 14.53
N PRO A 328 3.74 -2.54 13.58
CA PRO A 328 4.67 -3.65 13.76
C PRO A 328 5.62 -3.52 14.95
N LEU A 329 5.96 -2.31 15.37
CA LEU A 329 6.84 -2.09 16.54
C LEU A 329 6.07 -2.26 17.86
N LEU A 330 4.80 -1.86 17.89
CA LEU A 330 3.95 -1.95 19.09
C LEU A 330 3.60 -3.39 19.49
N SER A 331 3.56 -4.30 18.50
CA SER A 331 3.33 -5.73 18.72
C SER A 331 4.55 -6.46 19.31
N ARG A 332 5.75 -5.85 19.24
CA ARG A 332 7.00 -6.44 19.76
C ARG A 332 7.10 -6.36 21.28
N ARG A 333 7.74 -7.37 21.87
CA ARG A 333 8.09 -7.43 23.30
C ARG A 333 9.38 -6.65 23.57
N LEU A 334 9.32 -5.34 23.35
CA LEU A 334 10.43 -4.41 23.60
C LEU A 334 10.61 -4.14 25.09
N ASN A 335 11.77 -3.58 25.48
CA ASN A 335 11.97 -3.14 26.85
C ASN A 335 10.96 -2.03 27.23
N ARG A 336 10.72 -1.84 28.54
CA ARG A 336 9.64 -0.99 29.03
C ARG A 336 9.77 0.48 28.58
N ASN A 337 10.98 1.03 28.57
CA ASN A 337 11.20 2.42 28.20
C ASN A 337 10.96 2.66 26.71
N LEU A 338 11.56 1.82 25.86
CA LEU A 338 11.37 1.87 24.41
C LEU A 338 9.91 1.66 24.04
N ARG A 339 9.24 0.71 24.69
CA ARG A 339 7.80 0.49 24.51
C ARG A 339 6.99 1.74 24.89
N ALA A 340 7.26 2.35 26.04
CA ALA A 340 6.57 3.56 26.47
C ALA A 340 6.74 4.73 25.47
N ARG A 341 7.96 4.95 24.97
CA ARG A 341 8.22 5.99 23.95
C ARG A 341 7.49 5.70 22.64
N LEU A 342 7.44 4.45 22.19
CA LEU A 342 6.71 4.09 20.97
C LEU A 342 5.20 4.27 21.11
N PHE A 343 4.63 3.99 22.29
CA PHE A 343 3.21 4.28 22.54
C PHE A 343 2.95 5.78 22.59
N GLN A 344 3.84 6.55 23.20
CA GLN A 344 3.74 8.01 23.17
C GLN A 344 3.78 8.51 21.72
N TYR A 345 4.75 8.05 20.92
CA TYR A 345 4.86 8.47 19.53
C TYR A 345 3.63 8.07 18.71
N PHE A 346 3.09 6.86 18.92
CA PHE A 346 1.83 6.45 18.30
C PHE A 346 0.65 7.36 18.70
N GLN A 347 0.58 7.77 19.97
CA GLN A 347 -0.48 8.66 20.45
C GLN A 347 -0.35 10.07 19.87
N GLU A 348 0.87 10.54 19.66
CA GLU A 348 1.15 11.79 18.96
C GLU A 348 0.63 11.68 17.53
N GLU A 349 1.01 10.64 16.78
CA GLU A 349 0.66 10.51 15.35
C GLU A 349 -0.79 10.10 15.05
N TYR A 350 -1.52 9.58 16.04
CA TYR A 350 -2.90 9.13 15.83
C TYR A 350 -3.85 10.30 15.58
N GLY A 351 -4.49 10.33 14.41
CA GLY A 351 -5.42 11.39 14.02
C GLY A 351 -4.76 12.58 13.34
N HIS A 352 -3.43 12.55 13.13
CA HIS A 352 -2.70 13.62 12.45
C HIS A 352 -3.18 13.84 11.00
N GLU A 353 -3.69 12.81 10.35
CA GLU A 353 -4.25 12.89 9.00
C GLU A 353 -5.43 13.86 8.88
N ALA A 354 -6.18 14.05 9.97
CA ALA A 354 -7.29 15.01 10.01
C ALA A 354 -6.79 16.46 9.89
N PHE A 355 -5.61 16.77 10.46
CA PHE A 355 -5.00 18.09 10.35
C PHE A 355 -4.45 18.34 8.94
N GLU A 356 -3.81 17.33 8.32
CA GLU A 356 -3.33 17.43 6.94
C GLU A 356 -4.49 17.63 5.95
N LEU A 357 -5.58 16.90 6.14
CA LEU A 357 -6.77 17.07 5.32
C LEU A 357 -7.42 18.45 5.50
N ALA A 358 -7.54 18.92 6.74
CA ALA A 358 -8.05 20.26 7.04
C ALA A 358 -7.19 21.35 6.39
N THR A 359 -5.86 21.17 6.39
CA THR A 359 -4.92 22.05 5.70
C THR A 359 -5.16 22.02 4.19
N CYS A 360 -5.36 20.82 3.61
CA CYS A 360 -5.69 20.71 2.19
C CYS A 360 -6.97 21.47 1.81
N VAL A 361 -8.03 21.32 2.60
CA VAL A 361 -9.31 22.02 2.40
C VAL A 361 -9.14 23.53 2.56
N ALA A 362 -8.38 23.98 3.56
CA ALA A 362 -8.10 25.39 3.79
C ALA A 362 -7.35 26.03 2.59
N LEU A 363 -6.47 25.27 1.93
CA LEU A 363 -5.80 25.66 0.69
C LEU A 363 -6.72 25.63 -0.54
N GLY A 364 -8.03 25.40 -0.36
CA GLY A 364 -9.04 25.44 -1.41
C GLY A 364 -9.13 24.17 -2.25
N MET A 365 -8.65 23.03 -1.73
CA MET A 365 -8.86 21.72 -2.37
C MET A 365 -10.22 21.14 -1.96
N ASN A 366 -10.82 20.33 -2.83
CA ASN A 366 -12.03 19.60 -2.49
C ASN A 366 -11.68 18.38 -1.62
N GLU A 367 -12.36 18.23 -0.48
CA GLU A 367 -12.09 17.12 0.46
C GLU A 367 -12.28 15.73 -0.18
N ALA A 368 -13.34 15.54 -0.96
CA ALA A 368 -13.62 14.26 -1.60
C ALA A 368 -12.54 13.90 -2.64
N ASP A 369 -12.01 14.89 -3.35
CA ASP A 369 -10.92 14.67 -4.30
C ASP A 369 -9.61 14.30 -3.60
N VAL A 370 -9.27 14.95 -2.48
CA VAL A 370 -8.08 14.62 -1.66
C VAL A 370 -8.20 13.22 -1.05
N ARG A 371 -9.38 12.85 -0.56
CA ARG A 371 -9.59 11.50 0.00
C ARG A 371 -9.51 10.40 -1.04
N ALA A 372 -9.96 10.70 -2.26
CA ALA A 372 -10.05 9.71 -3.31
C ALA A 372 -8.79 9.61 -4.16
N CYS A 373 -7.86 10.58 -4.10
CA CYS A 373 -6.63 10.54 -4.92
C CYS A 373 -5.67 9.45 -4.47
N VAL A 374 -4.80 9.02 -5.38
CA VAL A 374 -3.74 8.04 -5.08
C VAL A 374 -2.41 8.78 -4.88
N PRO A 375 -1.58 8.40 -3.89
CA PRO A 375 -0.27 9.00 -3.71
C PRO A 375 0.62 8.76 -4.93
N LEU A 376 1.66 9.59 -5.09
CA LEU A 376 2.71 9.32 -6.06
C LEU A 376 3.46 8.01 -5.69
N PRO A 377 3.98 7.24 -6.66
CA PRO A 377 4.68 5.98 -6.41
C PRO A 377 5.78 6.03 -5.34
N LEU A 378 6.53 7.14 -5.30
CA LEU A 378 7.60 7.33 -4.31
C LEU A 378 7.08 7.67 -2.92
N THR A 379 5.90 8.29 -2.81
CA THR A 379 5.18 8.47 -1.54
C THR A 379 4.65 7.13 -1.03
N ALA A 380 4.08 6.29 -1.91
CA ALA A 380 3.68 4.94 -1.55
C ALA A 380 4.87 4.08 -1.07
N LEU A 381 5.98 4.10 -1.83
CA LEU A 381 7.22 3.41 -1.44
C LEU A 381 7.75 3.89 -0.07
N TYR A 382 7.69 5.20 0.20
CA TYR A 382 8.15 5.76 1.47
C TYR A 382 7.41 5.12 2.65
N ILE A 383 6.09 5.02 2.55
CA ILE A 383 5.23 4.40 3.57
C ILE A 383 5.57 2.90 3.71
N ASP A 384 5.57 2.16 2.59
CA ASP A 384 5.81 0.72 2.59
C ASP A 384 7.19 0.36 3.14
N ALA A 385 8.22 1.11 2.75
CA ALA A 385 9.59 0.87 3.18
C ALA A 385 9.73 1.08 4.69
N TYR A 386 9.15 2.15 5.26
CA TYR A 386 9.12 2.34 6.71
C TYR A 386 8.40 1.21 7.44
N THR A 387 7.24 0.77 6.95
CA THR A 387 6.49 -0.35 7.53
C THR A 387 7.28 -1.65 7.49
N VAL A 388 7.98 -1.93 6.39
CA VAL A 388 8.85 -3.10 6.25
C VAL A 388 10.04 -3.02 7.21
N LEU A 389 10.69 -1.86 7.36
CA LEU A 389 11.77 -1.66 8.32
C LEU A 389 11.27 -1.83 9.76
N ALA A 390 10.12 -1.28 10.11
CA ALA A 390 9.48 -1.47 11.41
C ALA A 390 9.21 -2.96 11.70
N HIS A 391 8.73 -3.69 10.69
CA HIS A 391 8.43 -5.11 10.79
C HIS A 391 9.68 -6.00 10.86
N ARG A 392 10.68 -5.78 10.01
CA ARG A 392 11.84 -6.69 9.85
C ARG A 392 13.06 -6.26 10.65
N MET A 393 13.26 -4.95 10.82
CA MET A 393 14.53 -4.35 11.26
C MET A 393 14.33 -3.10 12.15
N PRO A 394 13.89 -3.25 13.41
CA PRO A 394 13.58 -2.10 14.27
C PRO A 394 14.72 -1.08 14.41
N THR A 395 15.99 -1.54 14.48
CA THR A 395 17.14 -0.61 14.56
C THR A 395 17.33 0.20 13.28
N ALA A 396 17.00 -0.37 12.12
CA ALA A 396 17.01 0.34 10.85
C ALA A 396 15.90 1.38 10.80
N PHE A 397 14.68 1.03 11.24
CA PHE A 397 13.59 1.99 11.41
C PHE A 397 14.01 3.17 12.33
N PHE A 398 14.52 2.88 13.52
CA PHE A 398 14.95 3.92 14.45
C PHE A 398 16.10 4.78 13.91
N ALA A 399 16.99 4.22 13.09
CA ALA A 399 18.06 4.99 12.44
C ALA A 399 17.53 5.83 11.27
N SER A 400 16.54 5.35 10.53
CA SER A 400 15.99 6.04 9.36
C SER A 400 15.02 7.18 9.71
N ILE A 401 14.36 7.15 10.87
CA ILE A 401 13.36 8.16 11.26
C ILE A 401 13.90 9.60 11.27
N MET A 402 15.22 9.81 11.43
CA MET A 402 15.81 11.15 11.32
C MET A 402 15.74 11.74 9.89
N VAL A 403 15.44 10.93 8.88
CA VAL A 403 15.15 11.39 7.52
C VAL A 403 13.78 12.06 7.46
N THR A 404 12.82 11.60 8.26
CA THR A 404 11.42 12.09 8.27
C THR A 404 11.28 13.27 9.22
N GLU A 405 11.76 13.08 10.45
CA GLU A 405 11.62 14.05 11.55
C GLU A 405 12.70 15.14 11.52
N GLY A 406 13.61 15.05 10.56
CA GLY A 406 14.73 15.96 10.41
C GLY A 406 15.97 15.57 11.23
N LEU A 407 17.10 16.10 10.77
CA LEU A 407 18.37 15.98 11.46
C LEU A 407 18.47 17.08 12.53
N ARG A 408 18.92 16.69 13.72
CA ARG A 408 19.09 17.62 14.83
C ARG A 408 19.96 18.81 14.42
N ASP A 409 19.56 20.00 14.88
CA ASP A 409 20.28 21.26 14.65
C ASP A 409 20.34 21.66 13.14
N GLN A 410 19.54 21.03 12.27
CA GLN A 410 19.33 21.46 10.88
C GLN A 410 17.96 22.12 10.72
N HIS A 411 17.95 23.36 10.27
CA HIS A 411 16.73 24.08 9.91
C HIS A 411 16.49 23.99 8.41
N SER A 412 15.29 23.57 7.99
CA SER A 412 14.91 23.49 6.57
C SER A 412 14.39 24.85 6.09
N PRO A 413 15.14 25.60 5.25
CA PRO A 413 14.66 26.88 4.73
C PRO A 413 13.42 26.71 3.84
N VAL A 414 13.27 25.55 3.21
CA VAL A 414 12.10 25.23 2.37
C VAL A 414 10.85 25.13 3.24
N HIS A 415 10.93 24.42 4.37
CA HIS A 415 9.79 24.27 5.27
C HIS A 415 9.37 25.62 5.86
N ALA A 416 10.33 26.40 6.36
CA ALA A 416 10.04 27.74 6.89
C ALA A 416 9.40 28.66 5.84
N HIS A 417 9.88 28.61 4.59
CA HIS A 417 9.32 29.38 3.50
C HIS A 417 7.87 28.96 3.16
N ILE A 418 7.61 27.66 3.04
CA ILE A 418 6.26 27.15 2.76
C ILE A 418 5.31 27.46 3.90
N ALA A 419 5.72 27.25 5.16
CA ALA A 419 4.91 27.57 6.33
C ALA A 419 4.49 29.04 6.31
N ALA A 420 5.43 29.96 6.07
CA ALA A 420 5.14 31.39 5.96
C ALA A 420 4.17 31.70 4.79
N LEU A 421 4.31 31.06 3.63
CA LEU A 421 3.36 31.23 2.52
C LEU A 421 1.95 30.81 2.91
N VAL A 422 1.83 29.66 3.58
CA VAL A 422 0.54 29.08 3.96
C VAL A 422 -0.13 29.91 5.06
N GLU A 423 0.61 30.32 6.08
CA GLU A 423 0.11 31.22 7.14
C GLU A 423 -0.44 32.53 6.56
N ASN A 424 0.31 33.14 5.62
CA ASN A 424 -0.12 34.36 4.95
C ASN A 424 -1.40 34.15 4.12
N ALA A 425 -1.53 33.00 3.45
CA ALA A 425 -2.66 32.70 2.58
C ALA A 425 -3.94 32.41 3.34
N LEU A 426 -3.86 31.72 4.48
CA LEU A 426 -5.05 31.27 5.21
C LEU A 426 -5.67 32.34 6.11
N GLN A 427 -4.96 33.45 6.40
CA GLN A 427 -5.36 34.46 7.41
C GLN A 427 -5.81 33.86 8.75
N ALA A 428 -5.44 32.61 9.01
CA ALA A 428 -5.92 31.79 10.10
C ALA A 428 -4.70 31.14 10.75
N GLY A 429 -4.09 31.86 11.68
CA GLY A 429 -2.92 31.41 12.43
C GLY A 429 -3.14 30.19 13.30
N ASP A 430 -4.31 29.52 13.26
CA ASP A 430 -4.67 28.44 14.19
C ASP A 430 -4.48 27.01 13.65
N ILE A 431 -4.43 26.80 12.32
CA ILE A 431 -4.38 25.44 11.74
C ILE A 431 -2.93 25.03 11.42
N VAL A 432 -2.15 25.94 10.83
CA VAL A 432 -0.77 25.66 10.36
C VAL A 432 0.24 25.81 11.49
N ALA A 433 0.04 26.80 12.37
CA ALA A 433 0.86 26.98 13.57
C ALA A 433 0.84 25.73 14.46
N LYS A 434 -0.31 25.05 14.59
CA LYS A 434 -0.40 23.80 15.37
C LYS A 434 0.44 22.66 14.83
N HIS A 435 0.71 22.58 13.52
CA HIS A 435 1.54 21.50 12.97
C HIS A 435 3.04 21.79 13.15
N GLY A 436 3.48 23.04 12.93
CA GLY A 436 4.87 23.46 13.14
C GLY A 436 5.26 23.55 14.63
N GLU A 437 4.40 24.12 15.47
CA GLU A 437 4.62 24.29 16.91
C GLU A 437 4.66 22.93 17.64
N THR A 438 3.86 21.94 17.21
CA THR A 438 3.87 20.59 17.81
C THR A 438 5.22 19.88 17.56
N ASN A 439 5.82 20.00 16.38
CA ASN A 439 7.10 19.33 16.08
C ASN A 439 8.30 19.93 16.84
N ASP A 440 8.33 21.26 17.01
CA ASP A 440 9.36 21.95 17.77
C ASP A 440 9.18 21.76 19.30
N GLU A 441 7.93 21.75 19.79
CA GLU A 441 7.63 21.48 21.21
C GLU A 441 7.88 20.00 21.60
N LEU A 442 7.69 19.06 20.67
CA LEU A 442 7.90 17.63 20.91
C LEU A 442 9.33 17.14 20.61
N ASN A 443 10.19 17.99 20.04
CA ASN A 443 11.60 17.69 19.72
C ASN A 443 11.75 16.39 18.92
N HIS A 444 10.90 16.24 17.89
CA HIS A 444 10.91 15.10 16.97
C HIS A 444 12.28 14.82 16.30
N PRO A 445 13.12 15.82 15.99
CA PRO A 445 14.49 15.57 15.51
C PRO A 445 15.37 14.74 16.48
N SER A 446 14.97 14.58 17.74
CA SER A 446 15.67 13.75 18.73
C SER A 446 15.14 12.32 18.84
N LEU A 447 14.02 11.96 18.18
CA LEU A 447 13.35 10.65 18.33
C LEU A 447 14.27 9.48 18.02
N SER A 448 15.08 9.57 16.95
CA SER A 448 16.05 8.52 16.60
C SER A 448 17.00 8.19 17.77
N ARG A 449 17.59 9.23 18.38
CA ARG A 449 18.48 9.06 19.55
C ARG A 449 17.72 8.52 20.74
N LEU A 450 16.49 8.96 20.98
CA LEU A 450 15.68 8.50 22.11
C LEU A 450 15.34 7.02 22.00
N PHE A 451 14.95 6.54 20.82
CA PHE A 451 14.69 5.11 20.60
C PHE A 451 15.97 4.28 20.70
N LEU A 452 17.05 4.73 20.06
CA LEU A 452 18.33 4.03 20.06
C LEU A 452 19.07 4.10 21.41
N ALA A 453 18.74 5.05 22.29
CA ALA A 453 19.28 5.12 23.65
C ALA A 453 18.93 3.88 24.48
N ASP A 454 17.74 3.32 24.25
CA ASP A 454 17.24 2.14 24.94
C ASP A 454 17.69 0.82 24.26
N VAL A 455 18.54 0.89 23.21
CA VAL A 455 19.12 -0.28 22.53
C VAL A 455 20.56 -0.49 22.99
N ALA A 456 20.77 -1.46 23.88
CA ALA A 456 22.05 -1.72 24.51
C ALA A 456 23.12 -2.33 23.57
N HIS A 457 22.69 -3.13 22.60
CA HIS A 457 23.58 -3.89 21.72
C HIS A 457 23.04 -3.92 20.29
N VAL A 458 23.89 -3.61 19.33
CA VAL A 458 23.65 -3.71 17.90
C VAL A 458 24.82 -4.45 17.27
N THR A 459 24.56 -5.57 16.61
CA THR A 459 25.58 -6.37 15.93
C THR A 459 26.20 -5.62 14.75
N ALA A 460 27.36 -6.06 14.27
CA ALA A 460 27.98 -5.46 13.09
C ALA A 460 27.07 -5.55 11.84
N ALA A 461 26.38 -6.68 11.65
CA ALA A 461 25.47 -6.87 10.53
C ALA A 461 24.26 -5.91 10.61
N GLU A 462 23.60 -5.82 11.77
CA GLU A 462 22.48 -4.89 11.98
C GLU A 462 22.89 -3.43 11.77
N GLN A 463 24.11 -3.05 12.18
CA GLN A 463 24.64 -1.71 11.90
C GLN A 463 24.75 -1.44 10.40
N ARG A 464 25.31 -2.39 9.62
CA ARG A 464 25.44 -2.22 8.17
C ARG A 464 24.07 -2.01 7.51
N TYR A 465 23.14 -2.92 7.79
CA TYR A 465 21.80 -2.84 7.23
C TYR A 465 21.03 -1.60 7.70
N SER A 466 21.19 -1.16 8.95
CA SER A 466 20.52 0.05 9.45
C SER A 466 21.06 1.30 8.77
N LEU A 467 22.36 1.35 8.47
CA LEU A 467 22.98 2.48 7.76
C LEU A 467 22.62 2.48 6.26
N GLU A 468 22.58 1.31 5.62
CA GLU A 468 22.09 1.15 4.25
C GLU A 468 20.62 1.54 4.13
N ALA A 469 19.78 1.13 5.09
CA ALA A 469 18.39 1.54 5.15
C ALA A 469 18.21 3.03 5.35
N ALA A 470 19.02 3.67 6.20
CA ALA A 470 18.98 5.11 6.37
C ALA A 470 19.32 5.84 5.06
N LEU A 471 20.33 5.37 4.31
CA LEU A 471 20.68 5.93 3.01
C LEU A 471 19.61 5.69 1.95
N PHE A 472 19.00 4.49 1.95
CA PHE A 472 17.89 4.18 1.06
C PHE A 472 16.70 5.11 1.34
N MET A 473 16.31 5.26 2.61
CA MET A 473 15.21 6.15 2.99
C MET A 473 15.51 7.62 2.67
N LEU A 474 16.76 8.06 2.81
CA LEU A 474 17.18 9.38 2.36
C LEU A 474 16.98 9.55 0.85
N GLU A 475 17.39 8.56 0.05
CA GLU A 475 17.17 8.62 -1.40
C GLU A 475 15.68 8.55 -1.77
N VAL A 476 14.88 7.72 -1.08
CA VAL A 476 13.42 7.70 -1.26
C VAL A 476 12.83 9.08 -0.98
N ASN A 477 13.19 9.72 0.14
CA ASN A 477 12.70 11.05 0.50
C ASN A 477 13.09 12.11 -0.56
N MET A 478 14.35 12.12 -0.99
CA MET A 478 14.81 13.07 -2.02
C MET A 478 14.08 12.90 -3.34
N ARG A 479 13.92 11.65 -3.79
CA ARG A 479 13.19 11.33 -5.03
C ARG A 479 11.70 11.60 -4.90
N GLN A 480 11.12 11.35 -3.73
CA GLN A 480 9.71 11.64 -3.46
C GLN A 480 9.46 13.14 -3.63
N LEU A 481 10.28 14.00 -3.05
CA LEU A 481 10.22 15.44 -3.30
C LEU A 481 10.40 15.80 -4.79
N GLU A 482 11.37 15.21 -5.49
CA GLU A 482 11.53 15.40 -6.94
C GLU A 482 10.27 15.00 -7.73
N SER A 483 9.57 13.94 -7.31
CA SER A 483 8.33 13.49 -7.93
C SER A 483 7.19 14.49 -7.72
N VAL A 484 7.11 15.11 -6.54
CA VAL A 484 6.17 16.22 -6.28
C VAL A 484 6.46 17.38 -7.22
N ALA A 485 7.73 17.77 -7.36
CA ALA A 485 8.14 18.85 -8.26
C ALA A 485 7.79 18.54 -9.72
N PHE A 486 8.07 17.33 -10.17
CA PHE A 486 7.82 16.92 -11.55
C PHE A 486 6.32 16.84 -11.86
N PHE A 487 5.53 16.27 -10.95
CA PHE A 487 4.10 16.06 -11.19
C PHE A 487 3.29 17.35 -11.03
N TYR A 488 3.49 18.09 -9.94
CA TYR A 488 2.69 19.26 -9.58
C TYR A 488 3.30 20.60 -10.02
N GLY A 489 4.62 20.67 -10.25
CA GLY A 489 5.36 21.93 -10.39
C GLY A 489 4.90 22.81 -11.55
N ASP A 490 4.71 22.23 -12.74
CA ASP A 490 4.33 22.97 -13.95
C ASP A 490 2.80 23.13 -14.12
N GLN A 491 2.01 22.65 -13.15
CA GLN A 491 0.56 22.73 -13.24
C GLN A 491 0.07 24.17 -13.02
N LYS A 492 -0.82 24.64 -13.89
CA LYS A 492 -1.55 25.92 -13.69
C LYS A 492 -2.83 25.76 -12.88
N GLN A 493 -3.42 24.58 -12.96
CA GLN A 493 -4.58 24.14 -12.19
C GLN A 493 -4.22 22.80 -11.59
N LEU A 494 -4.53 22.63 -10.30
CA LEU A 494 -4.23 21.40 -9.59
C LEU A 494 -4.99 20.23 -10.21
N GLN A 495 -4.24 19.20 -10.60
CA GLN A 495 -4.74 17.89 -11.00
C GLN A 495 -4.21 16.85 -10.02
N PHE A 496 -5.11 16.07 -9.47
CA PHE A 496 -4.78 14.95 -8.58
C PHE A 496 -4.20 13.78 -9.37
N HIS A 497 -3.31 13.03 -8.72
CA HIS A 497 -2.77 11.80 -9.28
C HIS A 497 -3.82 10.67 -9.28
N GLY A 498 -3.86 9.90 -10.37
CA GLY A 498 -4.71 8.71 -10.53
C GLY A 498 -5.14 8.43 -11.97
N LEU A 499 -5.91 7.36 -12.14
CA LEU A 499 -6.37 6.79 -13.41
C LEU A 499 -7.83 7.12 -13.75
N HIS A 500 -8.61 7.59 -12.78
CA HIS A 500 -9.99 8.00 -12.97
C HIS A 500 -10.14 9.33 -13.75
N ASP A 501 -11.32 9.54 -14.32
CA ASP A 501 -11.63 10.75 -15.10
C ASP A 501 -11.35 12.03 -14.31
N GLY A 502 -10.67 12.99 -14.95
CA GLY A 502 -10.26 14.25 -14.34
C GLY A 502 -8.93 14.20 -13.58
N ARG A 503 -8.30 13.02 -13.45
CA ARG A 503 -6.98 12.84 -12.84
C ARG A 503 -5.87 12.73 -13.88
N ARG A 504 -4.65 13.04 -13.46
CA ARG A 504 -3.46 12.96 -14.28
C ARG A 504 -2.63 11.75 -13.86
N SER A 505 -2.27 10.90 -14.82
CA SER A 505 -1.29 9.84 -14.60
C SER A 505 0.10 10.44 -14.44
N LEU A 506 0.93 9.86 -13.57
CA LEU A 506 2.36 10.12 -13.63
C LEU A 506 2.91 9.54 -14.94
N GLU A 507 3.42 10.40 -15.81
CA GLU A 507 4.17 10.02 -17.02
C GLU A 507 5.66 10.14 -16.70
N VAL A 508 6.48 9.13 -17.00
CA VAL A 508 7.94 9.15 -16.76
C VAL A 508 8.68 9.97 -17.80
#